data_AF-A0A2T0MQ33-F1
#
_entry.id   AF-A0A2T0MQ33-F1
#
_cell.length_a   1.000
_cell.length_b   1.000
_cell.length_c   1.000
_cell.angle_alpha   90.00
_cell.angle_beta   90.00
_cell.angle_gamma   90.00
#
_symmetry.space_group_name_H-M   'P 1'
#
loop_
_entity.id
_entity.type
_entity.pdbx_description
1 polymer ?
#
loop_
_entity_poly.entity_id
_entity_poly.type
_entity_poly.pdbx_seq_one_letter_code
_entity_poly.pdbx_strand_id
1 'polypeptide(L)'
;MNALIRAALVGAVIGIGEAALAQVVDDDILVFLAMLAMPLPAGMLLTLWGRLPWWWLISILGPGFIVMGFIAAPVRPAEIAGMGGWGSLLVFMGIGAAGYLFAGATVLPLRVVTRMATIGTVLVLGIAVVLGDRPLSALVAAQMMAREQVPIIATDQPDYRLDSVNEEEGILFLRYERRRDGLEVAVTVQGPHGLTAGQACGSGVRGACKEVAPGIWGDHLDLGSTLVTVRGNTLVEVTGELAKDDLLAVLRDVRPMNAWELAWLALKDSSYDLGMIVAG
;
A
#
# COMPACT_ATOMS: atom_id res chain seq x y z
N MET A 1 -10.18 2.16 -34.64
CA MET A 1 -9.60 2.03 -33.29
C MET A 1 -8.18 1.50 -33.40
N ASN A 2 -7.19 2.20 -32.83
CA ASN A 2 -5.78 1.83 -32.92
C ASN A 2 -5.53 0.46 -32.27
N ALA A 3 -4.64 -0.36 -32.84
CA ALA A 3 -4.27 -1.67 -32.32
C ALA A 3 -3.68 -1.59 -30.89
N LEU A 4 -3.00 -0.49 -30.55
CA LEU A 4 -2.55 -0.23 -29.18
C LEU A 4 -3.70 -0.03 -28.20
N ILE A 5 -4.74 0.71 -28.59
CA ILE A 5 -5.93 0.94 -27.75
C ILE A 5 -6.68 -0.37 -27.53
N ARG A 6 -6.77 -1.21 -28.58
CA ARG A 6 -7.35 -2.55 -28.47
C ARG A 6 -6.56 -3.43 -27.50
N ALA A 7 -5.22 -3.40 -27.57
CA ALA A 7 -4.39 -4.14 -26.63
C ALA A 7 -4.58 -3.63 -25.19
N ALA A 8 -4.61 -2.31 -24.97
CA ALA A 8 -4.90 -1.71 -23.68
C ALA A 8 -6.25 -2.18 -23.11
N LEU A 9 -7.30 -2.21 -23.94
CA LEU A 9 -8.63 -2.66 -23.54
C LEU A 9 -8.67 -4.15 -23.20
N VAL A 10 -7.96 -4.99 -23.95
CA VAL A 10 -7.81 -6.42 -23.62
C VAL A 10 -7.18 -6.56 -22.23
N GLY A 11 -6.08 -5.84 -21.99
CA GLY A 11 -5.41 -5.82 -20.69
C GLY A 11 -6.29 -5.32 -19.56
N ALA A 12 -7.03 -4.22 -19.77
CA ALA A 12 -7.96 -3.68 -18.80
C ALA A 12 -9.03 -4.70 -18.38
N VAL A 13 -9.61 -5.42 -19.35
CA VAL A 13 -10.61 -6.46 -19.09
C VAL A 13 -10.02 -7.63 -18.31
N ILE A 14 -8.78 -8.03 -18.62
CA ILE A 14 -8.07 -9.07 -17.87
C ILE A 14 -7.81 -8.63 -16.43
N GLY A 15 -7.32 -7.40 -16.22
CA GLY A 15 -7.13 -6.83 -14.89
C GLY A 15 -8.42 -6.78 -14.08
N ILE A 16 -9.55 -6.43 -14.68
CA ILE A 16 -10.87 -6.49 -14.01
C ILE A 16 -11.22 -7.93 -13.61
N GLY A 17 -10.94 -8.91 -14.48
CA GLY A 17 -11.14 -10.34 -14.18
C GLY A 17 -10.26 -10.81 -13.01
N GLU A 18 -9.00 -10.39 -12.98
CA GLU A 18 -8.06 -10.63 -11.88
C GLU A 18 -8.59 -10.02 -10.57
N ALA A 19 -9.04 -8.76 -10.58
CA ALA A 19 -9.62 -8.10 -9.42
C ALA A 19 -10.87 -8.81 -8.88
N ALA A 20 -11.67 -9.41 -9.76
CA ALA A 20 -12.85 -10.19 -9.37
C ALA A 20 -12.45 -11.53 -8.74
N LEU A 21 -11.45 -12.22 -9.29
CA LEU A 21 -10.91 -13.46 -8.72
C LEU A 21 -10.31 -13.23 -7.34
N ALA A 22 -9.55 -12.13 -7.18
CA ALA A 22 -8.89 -11.79 -5.93
C ALA A 22 -9.87 -11.41 -4.80
N GLN A 23 -11.12 -11.06 -5.12
CA GLN A 23 -12.17 -10.75 -4.13
C GLN A 23 -12.98 -11.97 -3.68
N VAL A 24 -12.93 -13.08 -4.42
CA VAL A 24 -13.81 -14.24 -4.19
C VAL A 24 -13.14 -15.32 -3.33
N VAL A 25 -11.82 -15.32 -3.23
CA VAL A 25 -11.09 -16.41 -2.57
C VAL A 25 -9.92 -15.85 -1.77
N ASP A 26 -10.02 -15.92 -0.44
CA ASP A 26 -8.93 -15.60 0.47
C ASP A 26 -7.82 -16.66 0.39
N ASP A 27 -6.58 -16.20 0.26
CA ASP A 27 -5.32 -16.89 0.59
C ASP A 27 -5.05 -18.29 0.02
N ASP A 28 -5.65 -18.62 -1.13
CA ASP A 28 -5.39 -19.91 -1.78
C ASP A 28 -4.27 -19.77 -2.84
N ILE A 29 -3.20 -20.56 -2.73
CA ILE A 29 -2.13 -20.68 -3.75
C ILE A 29 -2.73 -20.97 -5.13
N LEU A 30 -3.87 -21.65 -5.17
CA LEU A 30 -4.65 -21.93 -6.37
C LEU A 30 -5.17 -20.66 -7.07
N VAL A 31 -5.47 -19.60 -6.32
CA VAL A 31 -5.93 -18.30 -6.85
C VAL A 31 -4.78 -17.55 -7.46
N PHE A 32 -3.61 -17.56 -6.82
CA PHE A 32 -2.41 -16.97 -7.40
C PHE A 32 -2.05 -17.69 -8.72
N LEU A 33 -2.10 -19.03 -8.72
CA LEU A 33 -1.94 -19.83 -9.94
C LEU A 33 -3.03 -19.53 -10.98
N ALA A 34 -4.28 -19.34 -10.58
CA ALA A 34 -5.37 -18.99 -11.49
C ALA A 34 -5.21 -17.58 -12.06
N MET A 35 -4.80 -16.59 -11.27
CA MET A 35 -4.46 -15.25 -11.72
C MET A 35 -3.26 -15.25 -12.66
N LEU A 36 -2.33 -16.20 -12.52
CA LEU A 36 -1.20 -16.34 -13.44
C LEU A 36 -1.57 -17.09 -14.73
N ALA A 37 -2.46 -18.08 -14.62
CA ALA A 37 -2.80 -18.98 -15.71
C ALA A 37 -3.99 -18.49 -16.57
N MET A 38 -5.01 -17.84 -15.98
CA MET A 38 -6.20 -17.37 -16.69
C MET A 38 -5.97 -16.22 -17.69
N PRO A 39 -5.02 -15.29 -17.49
CA PRO A 39 -4.72 -14.25 -18.46
C PRO A 39 -4.29 -14.79 -19.82
N LEU A 40 -3.70 -16.00 -19.87
CA LEU A 40 -3.31 -16.64 -21.12
C LEU A 40 -4.50 -17.03 -22.00
N PRO A 41 -5.43 -17.94 -21.59
CA PRO A 41 -6.59 -18.30 -22.40
C PRO A 41 -7.56 -17.11 -22.58
N ALA A 42 -7.77 -16.28 -21.56
CA ALA A 42 -8.61 -15.09 -21.66
C ALA A 42 -8.01 -14.06 -22.64
N GLY A 43 -6.71 -13.79 -22.52
CA GLY A 43 -5.97 -12.94 -23.44
C GLY A 43 -5.95 -13.47 -24.86
N MET A 44 -5.81 -14.79 -25.04
CA MET A 44 -5.86 -15.42 -26.36
C MET A 44 -7.22 -15.19 -27.04
N LEU A 45 -8.32 -15.38 -26.31
CA LEU A 45 -9.67 -15.13 -26.82
C LEU A 45 -9.92 -13.63 -27.08
N LEU A 46 -9.53 -12.77 -26.16
CA LEU A 46 -9.77 -11.32 -26.24
C LEU A 46 -8.91 -10.64 -27.32
N THR A 47 -7.65 -11.04 -27.48
CA THR A 47 -6.79 -10.51 -28.56
C THR A 47 -7.25 -11.00 -29.93
N LEU A 48 -7.73 -12.25 -30.03
CA LEU A 48 -8.33 -12.82 -31.23
C LEU A 48 -9.63 -12.07 -31.59
N TRP A 49 -10.53 -11.86 -30.61
CA TRP A 49 -11.77 -11.12 -30.79
C TRP A 49 -11.52 -9.66 -31.15
N GLY A 50 -10.52 -9.04 -30.51
CA GLY A 50 -10.03 -7.69 -30.83
C GLY A 50 -9.34 -7.58 -32.20
N ARG A 51 -9.16 -8.69 -32.92
CA ARG A 51 -8.47 -8.79 -34.21
C ARG A 51 -7.10 -8.12 -34.19
N LEU A 52 -6.32 -8.36 -33.14
CA LEU A 52 -4.95 -7.86 -33.06
C LEU A 52 -4.03 -8.67 -33.99
N PRO A 53 -3.14 -8.02 -34.76
CA PRO A 53 -2.12 -8.76 -35.49
C PRO A 53 -1.13 -9.35 -34.49
N TRP A 54 -0.62 -10.54 -34.78
CA TRP A 54 0.24 -11.32 -33.86
C TRP A 54 -0.42 -11.56 -32.49
N TRP A 55 -1.74 -11.76 -32.48
CA TRP A 55 -2.55 -12.00 -31.28
C TRP A 55 -1.96 -13.05 -30.32
N TRP A 56 -1.38 -14.13 -30.85
CA TRP A 56 -0.74 -15.19 -30.05
C TRP A 56 0.48 -14.67 -29.28
N LEU A 57 1.30 -13.83 -29.90
CA LEU A 57 2.52 -13.26 -29.32
C LEU A 57 2.18 -12.20 -28.26
N ILE A 58 1.16 -11.38 -28.52
CA ILE A 58 0.62 -10.41 -27.56
C ILE A 58 0.01 -11.14 -26.35
N SER A 59 -0.66 -12.27 -26.56
CA SER A 59 -1.27 -13.06 -25.48
C SER A 59 -0.26 -13.76 -24.59
N ILE A 60 0.96 -14.02 -25.07
CA ILE A 60 2.06 -14.57 -24.27
C ILE A 60 2.76 -13.44 -23.51
N LEU A 61 3.09 -12.34 -24.20
CA LEU A 61 3.83 -11.24 -23.62
C LEU A 61 3.01 -10.41 -22.62
N GLY A 62 1.70 -10.22 -22.87
CA GLY A 62 0.83 -9.43 -22.00
C GLY A 62 0.83 -9.94 -20.55
N PRO A 63 0.50 -11.21 -20.30
CA PRO A 63 0.58 -11.82 -18.98
C PRO A 63 2.00 -11.78 -18.40
N GLY A 64 3.03 -12.00 -19.23
CA GLY A 64 4.42 -11.89 -18.77
C GLY A 64 4.76 -10.49 -18.21
N PHE A 65 4.29 -9.44 -18.86
CA PHE A 65 4.46 -8.07 -18.37
C PHE A 65 3.57 -7.74 -17.16
N ILE A 66 2.37 -8.32 -17.07
CA ILE A 66 1.51 -8.21 -15.88
C ILE A 66 2.22 -8.84 -14.66
N VAL A 67 2.76 -10.05 -14.82
CA VAL A 67 3.50 -10.74 -13.76
C VAL A 67 4.74 -9.95 -13.35
N MET A 68 5.52 -9.41 -14.29
CA MET A 68 6.62 -8.51 -13.96
C MET A 68 6.13 -7.27 -13.21
N GLY A 69 4.98 -6.72 -13.60
CA GLY A 69 4.32 -5.61 -12.91
C GLY A 69 3.98 -5.93 -11.46
N PHE A 70 3.43 -7.12 -11.18
CA PHE A 70 3.13 -7.57 -9.81
C PHE A 70 4.39 -7.86 -8.98
N ILE A 71 5.44 -8.42 -9.59
CA ILE A 71 6.72 -8.67 -8.90
C ILE A 71 7.42 -7.35 -8.56
N ALA A 72 7.33 -6.36 -9.45
CA ALA A 72 7.93 -5.05 -9.25
C ALA A 72 7.03 -4.10 -8.42
N ALA A 73 5.77 -4.46 -8.19
CA ALA A 73 4.85 -3.67 -7.40
C ALA A 73 5.29 -3.68 -5.93
N PRO A 74 5.29 -2.52 -5.26
CA PRO A 74 5.71 -2.45 -3.87
C PRO A 74 4.70 -3.07 -2.89
N VAL A 75 3.44 -3.16 -3.29
CA VAL A 75 2.33 -3.67 -2.50
C VAL A 75 1.94 -5.05 -3.00
N ARG A 76 1.71 -6.00 -2.09
CA ARG A 76 1.37 -7.37 -2.50
C ARG A 76 -0.01 -7.40 -3.18
N PRO A 77 -0.23 -8.25 -4.19
CA PRO A 77 -1.53 -8.37 -4.84
C PRO A 77 -2.70 -8.65 -3.87
N ALA A 78 -2.44 -9.39 -2.79
CA ALA A 78 -3.42 -9.66 -1.72
C ALA A 78 -3.87 -8.38 -0.99
N GLU A 79 -2.91 -7.50 -0.66
CA GLU A 79 -3.19 -6.21 -0.01
C GLU A 79 -3.97 -5.27 -0.96
N ILE A 80 -3.64 -5.28 -2.26
CA ILE A 80 -4.39 -4.54 -3.29
C ILE A 80 -5.82 -5.06 -3.41
N ALA A 81 -6.02 -6.39 -3.39
CA ALA A 81 -7.34 -6.99 -3.42
C ALA A 81 -8.16 -6.63 -2.18
N GLY A 82 -7.50 -6.58 -1.03
CA GLY A 82 -8.09 -6.21 0.25
C GLY A 82 -8.61 -4.77 0.33
N MET A 83 -8.08 -3.82 -0.46
CA MET A 83 -8.72 -2.51 -0.65
C MET A 83 -10.18 -2.63 -1.10
N GLY A 84 -10.42 -3.64 -1.97
CA GLY A 84 -11.62 -3.92 -2.74
C GLY A 84 -12.40 -2.71 -3.26
N GLY A 85 -13.65 -2.95 -3.66
CA GLY A 85 -14.46 -1.92 -4.31
C GLY A 85 -13.78 -1.39 -5.59
N TRP A 86 -13.91 -0.07 -5.85
CA TRP A 86 -13.36 0.57 -7.04
C TRP A 86 -11.83 0.76 -7.01
N GLY A 87 -11.22 0.84 -5.83
CA GLY A 87 -9.78 1.08 -5.68
C GLY A 87 -8.95 -0.08 -6.23
N SER A 88 -9.24 -1.30 -5.79
CA SER A 88 -8.59 -2.50 -6.30
C SER A 88 -8.81 -2.68 -7.80
N LEU A 89 -10.06 -2.51 -8.27
CA LEU A 89 -10.42 -2.60 -9.69
C LEU A 89 -9.57 -1.68 -10.57
N LEU A 90 -9.36 -0.42 -10.16
CA LEU A 90 -8.57 0.54 -10.92
C LEU A 90 -7.09 0.16 -10.98
N VAL A 91 -6.52 -0.36 -9.88
CA VAL A 91 -5.12 -0.78 -9.83
C VAL A 91 -4.89 -1.98 -10.75
N PHE A 92 -5.69 -3.04 -10.59
CA PHE A 92 -5.59 -4.24 -11.44
C PHE A 92 -5.87 -3.92 -12.92
N MET A 93 -6.89 -3.11 -13.22
CA MET A 93 -7.18 -2.65 -14.59
C MET A 93 -5.99 -1.87 -15.18
N GLY A 94 -5.35 -1.02 -14.38
CA GLY A 94 -4.16 -0.25 -14.79
C GLY A 94 -2.97 -1.15 -15.13
N ILE A 95 -2.66 -2.12 -14.24
CA ILE A 95 -1.59 -3.10 -14.45
C ILE A 95 -1.85 -3.92 -15.71
N GLY A 96 -3.07 -4.45 -15.86
CA GLY A 96 -3.49 -5.21 -17.02
C GLY A 96 -3.35 -4.41 -18.33
N ALA A 97 -3.89 -3.18 -18.34
CA ALA A 97 -3.81 -2.28 -19.49
C ALA A 97 -2.36 -1.96 -19.87
N ALA A 98 -1.50 -1.68 -18.89
CA ALA A 98 -0.08 -1.39 -19.11
C ALA A 98 0.66 -2.60 -19.69
N GLY A 99 0.46 -3.79 -19.14
CA GLY A 99 1.10 -5.02 -19.60
C GLY A 99 0.78 -5.34 -21.07
N TYR A 100 -0.49 -5.24 -21.46
CA TYR A 100 -0.90 -5.46 -22.85
C TYR A 100 -0.55 -4.30 -23.78
N LEU A 101 -0.49 -3.05 -23.28
CA LEU A 101 0.07 -1.93 -24.04
C LEU A 101 1.55 -2.16 -24.36
N PHE A 102 2.33 -2.69 -23.40
CA PHE A 102 3.74 -3.00 -23.58
C PHE A 102 3.94 -4.16 -24.57
N ALA A 103 3.13 -5.23 -24.45
CA ALA A 103 3.08 -6.31 -25.42
C ALA A 103 2.70 -5.81 -26.83
N GLY A 104 1.72 -4.91 -26.93
CA GLY A 104 1.35 -4.27 -28.19
C GLY A 104 2.48 -3.42 -28.76
N ALA A 105 3.15 -2.61 -27.93
CA ALA A 105 4.23 -1.73 -28.37
C ALA A 105 5.45 -2.51 -28.92
N THR A 106 5.75 -3.66 -28.33
CA THR A 106 6.87 -4.53 -28.72
C THR A 106 6.59 -5.30 -30.01
N VAL A 107 5.37 -5.82 -30.18
CA VAL A 107 5.03 -6.74 -31.28
C VAL A 107 4.45 -6.04 -32.50
N LEU A 108 3.67 -4.97 -32.31
CA LEU A 108 2.99 -4.30 -33.42
C LEU A 108 3.99 -3.56 -34.32
N PRO A 109 3.76 -3.52 -35.64
CA PRO A 109 4.54 -2.74 -36.59
C PRO A 109 4.20 -1.24 -36.46
N LEU A 110 4.72 -0.62 -35.40
CA LEU A 110 4.55 0.79 -35.08
C LEU A 110 5.74 1.60 -35.60
N ARG A 111 5.53 2.90 -35.83
CA ARG A 111 6.66 3.83 -36.04
C ARG A 111 7.55 3.81 -34.80
N VAL A 112 8.88 3.85 -34.98
CA VAL A 112 9.86 3.80 -33.88
C VAL A 112 9.56 4.85 -32.80
N VAL A 113 9.17 6.06 -33.21
CA VAL A 113 8.81 7.16 -32.29
C VAL A 113 7.62 6.80 -31.41
N THR A 114 6.53 6.24 -31.97
CA THR A 114 5.35 5.85 -31.18
C THR A 114 5.65 4.65 -30.29
N ARG A 115 6.50 3.72 -30.74
CA ARG A 115 6.95 2.59 -29.92
C ARG A 115 7.73 3.08 -28.70
N MET A 116 8.74 3.92 -28.92
CA MET A 116 9.56 4.48 -27.84
C MET A 116 8.76 5.38 -26.91
N ALA A 117 7.82 6.19 -27.42
CA ALA A 117 6.95 7.00 -26.60
C ALA A 117 6.02 6.15 -25.72
N THR A 118 5.48 5.04 -26.25
CA THR A 118 4.59 4.15 -25.48
C THR A 118 5.36 3.42 -24.39
N ILE A 119 6.50 2.82 -24.75
CA ILE A 119 7.40 2.13 -23.80
C ILE A 119 7.89 3.12 -22.73
N GLY A 120 8.38 4.29 -23.14
CA GLY A 120 8.86 5.33 -22.23
C GLY A 120 7.78 5.82 -21.28
N THR A 121 6.55 6.06 -21.76
CA THR A 121 5.43 6.49 -20.90
C THR A 121 5.09 5.41 -19.86
N VAL A 122 4.99 4.15 -20.26
CA VAL A 122 4.69 3.06 -19.32
C VAL A 122 5.82 2.88 -18.31
N LEU A 123 7.08 2.99 -18.75
CA LEU A 123 8.24 2.84 -17.88
C LEU A 123 8.35 4.00 -16.88
N VAL A 124 8.11 5.24 -17.31
CA VAL A 124 8.07 6.42 -16.43
C VAL A 124 6.92 6.32 -15.42
N LEU A 125 5.73 5.90 -15.86
CA LEU A 125 4.61 5.68 -14.95
C LEU A 125 4.90 4.55 -13.96
N GLY A 126 5.50 3.45 -14.41
CA GLY A 126 5.91 2.35 -13.55
C GLY A 126 6.94 2.79 -12.49
N ILE A 127 7.97 3.54 -12.89
CA ILE A 127 8.96 4.10 -11.97
C ILE A 127 8.29 5.07 -10.98
N ALA A 128 7.36 5.92 -11.44
CA ALA A 128 6.64 6.84 -10.56
C ALA A 128 5.77 6.10 -9.52
N VAL A 129 5.18 4.96 -9.88
CA VAL A 129 4.42 4.11 -8.95
C VAL A 129 5.34 3.44 -7.93
N VAL A 130 6.49 2.90 -8.37
CA VAL A 130 7.47 2.28 -7.46
C VAL A 130 8.09 3.30 -6.51
N LEU A 131 8.40 4.50 -6.98
CA LEU A 131 8.90 5.59 -6.13
C LEU A 131 7.81 6.21 -5.24
N GLY A 132 6.53 6.00 -5.58
CA GLY A 132 5.35 6.43 -4.83
C GLY A 132 4.79 5.36 -3.89
N ASP A 133 5.62 4.42 -3.44
CA ASP A 133 5.23 3.29 -2.59
C ASP A 133 4.49 3.71 -1.29
N ARG A 134 5.12 4.60 -0.51
CA ARG A 134 4.59 5.07 0.80
C ARG A 134 3.17 5.65 0.75
N PRO A 135 2.81 6.56 -0.19
CA PRO A 135 1.43 7.05 -0.27
C PRO A 135 0.44 6.00 -0.75
N LEU A 136 0.86 5.02 -1.56
CA LEU A 136 -0.04 3.96 -2.01
C LEU A 136 -0.33 2.98 -0.87
N SER A 137 0.70 2.52 -0.13
CA SER A 137 0.53 1.71 1.09
C SER A 137 -0.29 2.43 2.16
N ALA A 138 -0.09 3.73 2.35
CA ALA A 138 -0.92 4.55 3.24
C ALA A 138 -2.41 4.58 2.82
N LEU A 139 -2.71 4.68 1.52
CA LEU A 139 -4.07 4.61 1.01
C LEU A 139 -4.69 3.22 1.19
N VAL A 140 -3.91 2.15 0.98
CA VAL A 140 -4.34 0.76 1.19
C VAL A 140 -4.75 0.56 2.64
N ALA A 141 -3.83 0.84 3.57
CA ALA A 141 -4.04 0.69 5.00
C ALA A 141 -5.24 1.53 5.48
N ALA A 142 -5.38 2.76 4.97
CA ALA A 142 -6.52 3.60 5.30
C ALA A 142 -7.87 3.02 4.86
N GLN A 143 -7.93 2.37 3.69
CA GLN A 143 -9.16 1.71 3.22
C GLN A 143 -9.48 0.46 4.02
N MET A 144 -8.47 -0.34 4.38
CA MET A 144 -8.64 -1.51 5.25
C MET A 144 -9.21 -1.12 6.60
N MET A 145 -8.61 -0.13 7.25
CA MET A 145 -9.08 0.43 8.52
C MET A 145 -10.52 0.95 8.44
N ALA A 146 -10.89 1.60 7.32
CA ALA A 146 -12.26 2.06 7.11
C ALA A 146 -13.28 0.90 6.99
N ARG A 147 -12.91 -0.23 6.38
CA ARG A 147 -13.77 -1.44 6.32
C ARG A 147 -14.01 -2.03 7.70
N GLU A 148 -12.97 -2.05 8.51
CA GLU A 148 -13.01 -2.58 9.87
C GLU A 148 -13.54 -1.58 10.90
N GLN A 149 -13.96 -0.39 10.44
CA GLN A 149 -14.47 0.70 11.28
C GLN A 149 -13.47 1.16 12.35
N VAL A 150 -12.18 1.00 12.07
CA VAL A 150 -11.10 1.48 12.93
C VAL A 150 -10.71 2.88 12.45
N PRO A 151 -10.75 3.90 13.32
CA PRO A 151 -10.34 5.24 12.94
C PRO A 151 -8.84 5.30 12.71
N ILE A 152 -8.44 6.01 11.66
CA ILE A 152 -7.02 6.30 11.38
C ILE A 152 -6.57 7.37 12.37
N ILE A 153 -5.59 7.02 13.19
CA ILE A 153 -5.04 7.89 14.22
C ILE A 153 -3.53 7.99 13.99
N ALA A 154 -3.02 9.19 13.75
CA ALA A 154 -1.63 9.42 13.34
C ALA A 154 -1.09 10.72 13.93
N THR A 155 0.23 10.89 13.92
CA THR A 155 0.91 12.16 14.28
C THR A 155 1.41 12.87 13.02
N ASP A 156 1.31 14.20 12.99
CA ASP A 156 1.89 15.09 11.96
C ASP A 156 2.99 16.00 12.53
N GLN A 157 3.62 15.58 13.63
CA GLN A 157 4.73 16.32 14.23
C GLN A 157 5.84 16.59 13.22
N PRO A 158 6.34 17.83 13.12
CA PRO A 158 7.34 18.21 12.11
C PRO A 158 8.69 17.52 12.30
N ASP A 159 9.02 17.14 13.54
CA ASP A 159 10.29 16.51 13.90
C ASP A 159 10.32 15.02 13.54
N TYR A 160 9.17 14.43 13.22
CA TYR A 160 9.03 13.04 12.82
C TYR A 160 8.68 12.93 11.35
N ARG A 161 9.18 11.88 10.73
CA ARG A 161 8.92 11.51 9.34
C ARG A 161 8.20 10.18 9.35
N LEU A 162 7.11 10.06 8.61
CA LEU A 162 6.44 8.76 8.42
C LEU A 162 7.28 7.90 7.47
N ASP A 163 7.85 6.82 7.99
CA ASP A 163 8.72 5.91 7.22
C ASP A 163 7.93 4.77 6.58
N SER A 164 7.04 4.12 7.34
CA SER A 164 6.20 3.03 6.83
C SER A 164 4.79 3.06 7.42
N VAL A 165 3.82 2.68 6.60
CA VAL A 165 2.44 2.40 7.00
C VAL A 165 2.13 0.95 6.67
N ASN A 166 1.67 0.19 7.67
CA ASN A 166 1.19 -1.17 7.46
C ASN A 166 -0.11 -1.40 8.22
N GLU A 167 -0.94 -2.30 7.74
CA GLU A 167 -2.14 -2.76 8.42
C GLU A 167 -2.12 -4.29 8.47
N GLU A 168 -2.36 -4.85 9.65
CA GLU A 168 -2.41 -6.29 9.88
C GLU A 168 -3.48 -6.60 10.92
N GLU A 169 -4.45 -7.44 10.55
CA GLU A 169 -5.53 -7.93 11.42
C GLU A 169 -6.31 -6.83 12.16
N GLY A 170 -6.59 -5.70 11.50
CA GLY A 170 -7.33 -4.59 12.09
C GLY A 170 -6.51 -3.69 13.00
N ILE A 171 -5.20 -3.81 12.89
CA ILE A 171 -4.22 -3.01 13.60
C ILE A 171 -3.42 -2.20 12.59
N LEU A 172 -3.48 -0.88 12.70
CA LEU A 172 -2.66 0.03 11.92
C LEU A 172 -1.34 0.28 12.62
N PHE A 173 -0.26 -0.04 11.95
CA PHE A 173 1.12 0.19 12.36
C PHE A 173 1.70 1.35 11.57
N LEU A 174 2.08 2.42 12.28
CA LEU A 174 2.75 3.58 11.72
C LEU A 174 4.15 3.67 12.32
N ARG A 175 5.19 3.58 11.49
CA ARG A 175 6.57 3.79 11.95
C ARG A 175 7.03 5.18 11.53
N TYR A 176 7.51 5.92 12.51
CA TYR A 176 8.05 7.24 12.36
C TYR A 176 9.54 7.23 12.69
N GLU A 177 10.30 8.01 11.95
CA GLU A 177 11.72 8.25 12.21
C GLU A 177 11.89 9.71 12.60
N ARG A 178 12.61 9.98 13.69
CA ARG A 178 12.90 11.34 14.13
C ARG A 178 14.01 11.94 13.29
N ARG A 179 13.72 13.07 12.64
CA ARG A 179 14.61 13.71 11.64
C ARG A 179 16.00 14.10 12.18
N ARG A 180 16.12 14.37 13.48
CA ARG A 180 17.36 14.90 14.08
C ARG A 180 18.43 13.83 14.35
N ASP A 181 18.01 12.61 14.70
CA ASP A 181 18.87 11.56 15.23
C ASP A 181 18.53 10.14 14.74
N GLY A 182 17.50 10.00 13.89
CA GLY A 182 17.11 8.72 13.30
C GLY A 182 16.41 7.77 14.28
N LEU A 183 16.06 8.22 15.49
CA LEU A 183 15.37 7.35 16.45
C LEU A 183 13.95 7.05 15.99
N GLU A 184 13.54 5.79 16.14
CA GLU A 184 12.25 5.31 15.67
C GLU A 184 11.17 5.36 16.75
N VAL A 185 9.95 5.66 16.30
CA VAL A 185 8.70 5.57 17.05
C VAL A 185 7.71 4.75 16.26
N ALA A 186 7.15 3.72 16.89
CA ALA A 186 5.98 3.02 16.39
C ALA A 186 4.72 3.60 17.05
N VAL A 187 3.72 3.95 16.25
CA VAL A 187 2.36 4.25 16.69
C VAL A 187 1.46 3.12 16.18
N THR A 188 0.86 2.40 17.11
CA THR A 188 -0.05 1.29 16.82
C THR A 188 -1.48 1.71 17.19
N VAL A 189 -2.41 1.50 16.27
CA VAL A 189 -3.82 1.86 16.44
C VAL A 189 -4.67 0.61 16.24
N GLN A 190 -5.43 0.24 17.26
CA GLN A 190 -6.26 -0.95 17.24
C GLN A 190 -7.74 -0.61 17.42
N GLY A 191 -8.56 -1.27 16.60
CA GLY A 191 -10.03 -1.25 16.63
C GLY A 191 -10.64 -1.61 17.99
N PRO A 192 -11.98 -1.53 18.09
CA PRO A 192 -12.71 -1.48 19.34
C PRO A 192 -12.32 -2.60 20.29
N HIS A 193 -11.49 -2.26 21.28
CA HIS A 193 -10.83 -3.26 22.12
C HIS A 193 -11.67 -3.58 23.37
N GLY A 194 -12.67 -2.76 23.70
CA GLY A 194 -13.52 -2.93 24.90
C GLY A 194 -12.77 -2.86 26.23
N LEU A 195 -11.46 -2.64 26.19
CA LEU A 195 -10.53 -2.58 27.31
C LEU A 195 -10.19 -1.13 27.65
N THR A 196 -9.94 -0.87 28.94
CA THR A 196 -9.34 0.38 29.39
C THR A 196 -7.84 0.41 29.09
N ALA A 197 -7.24 1.60 28.99
CA ALA A 197 -5.79 1.76 28.75
C ALA A 197 -4.93 0.97 29.76
N GLY A 198 -5.32 0.95 31.03
CA GLY A 198 -4.62 0.18 32.06
C GLY A 198 -4.75 -1.34 31.90
N GLN A 199 -5.92 -1.84 31.46
CA GLN A 199 -6.11 -3.26 31.17
C GLN A 199 -5.31 -3.69 29.94
N ALA A 200 -5.32 -2.90 28.87
CA ALA A 200 -4.57 -3.16 27.65
C ALA A 200 -3.05 -3.15 27.92
N CYS A 201 -2.58 -2.19 28.72
CA CYS A 201 -1.18 -2.12 29.13
C CYS A 201 -0.78 -3.32 30.02
N GLY A 202 -1.67 -3.79 30.89
CA GLY A 202 -1.42 -4.93 31.78
C GLY A 202 -1.63 -6.31 31.15
N SER A 203 -2.32 -6.42 30.00
CA SER A 203 -2.54 -7.69 29.29
C SER A 203 -1.37 -8.10 28.42
N GLY A 204 -0.50 -7.16 28.04
CA GLY A 204 0.81 -7.47 27.47
C GLY A 204 1.70 -8.08 28.56
N VAL A 205 2.46 -9.12 28.23
CA VAL A 205 3.35 -9.88 29.16
C VAL A 205 4.56 -9.04 29.64
N ARG A 206 4.38 -7.74 29.90
CA ARG A 206 5.44 -6.73 29.98
C ARG A 206 5.26 -5.85 31.22
N GLY A 207 6.09 -6.13 32.23
CA GLY A 207 6.40 -5.24 33.35
C GLY A 207 5.23 -4.77 34.23
N ALA A 208 5.55 -3.87 35.16
CA ALA A 208 4.59 -3.29 36.09
C ALA A 208 4.04 -1.98 35.49
N CYS A 209 3.00 -2.09 34.67
CA CYS A 209 2.37 -0.92 34.06
C CYS A 209 1.83 0.05 35.14
N LYS A 210 2.12 1.35 34.96
CA LYS A 210 1.66 2.41 35.86
C LYS A 210 1.07 3.57 35.08
N GLU A 211 0.12 4.27 35.68
CA GLU A 211 -0.40 5.51 35.15
C GLU A 211 0.68 6.60 35.23
N VAL A 212 0.98 7.22 34.10
CA VAL A 212 2.04 8.22 33.94
C VAL A 212 1.46 9.63 33.91
N ALA A 213 0.30 9.75 33.28
CA ALA A 213 -0.51 10.95 33.18
C ALA A 213 -1.98 10.53 33.11
N PRO A 214 -2.94 11.43 33.35
CA PRO A 214 -4.37 11.07 33.38
C PRO A 214 -4.80 10.32 32.11
N GLY A 215 -5.20 9.06 32.25
CA GLY A 215 -5.64 8.20 31.15
C GLY A 215 -4.51 7.62 30.27
N ILE A 216 -3.25 7.91 30.58
CA ILE A 216 -2.06 7.41 29.87
C ILE A 216 -1.30 6.46 30.79
N TRP A 217 -1.20 5.22 30.33
CA TRP A 217 -0.54 4.13 31.02
C TRP A 217 0.77 3.81 30.32
N GLY A 218 1.78 3.39 31.06
CA GLY A 218 3.05 3.02 30.44
C GLY A 218 3.86 2.08 31.28
N ASP A 219 4.72 1.34 30.60
CA ASP A 219 5.75 0.50 31.18
C ASP A 219 7.14 1.04 30.81
N HIS A 220 8.14 0.69 31.62
CA HIS A 220 9.53 1.02 31.36
C HIS A 220 10.33 -0.28 31.29
N LEU A 221 10.74 -0.65 30.07
CA LEU A 221 11.60 -1.79 29.81
C LEU A 221 13.00 -1.31 29.44
N ASP A 222 14.01 -2.13 29.71
CA ASP A 222 15.41 -1.88 29.36
C ASP A 222 15.65 -1.77 27.83
N LEU A 223 14.65 -2.11 27.00
CA LEU A 223 14.69 -2.09 25.53
C LEU A 223 13.82 -0.98 24.89
N GLY A 224 13.21 -0.10 25.69
CA GLY A 224 12.34 0.97 25.19
C GLY A 224 11.18 1.30 26.13
N SER A 225 10.55 2.46 25.89
CA SER A 225 9.36 2.88 26.65
C SER A 225 8.11 2.74 25.77
N THR A 226 7.03 2.27 26.39
CA THR A 226 5.72 2.11 25.74
C THR A 226 4.69 2.93 26.52
N LEU A 227 3.91 3.74 25.80
CA LEU A 227 2.79 4.49 26.33
C LEU A 227 1.50 4.08 25.63
N VAL A 228 0.46 3.84 26.40
CA VAL A 228 -0.85 3.36 25.95
C VAL A 228 -1.92 4.35 26.42
N THR A 229 -2.82 4.72 25.51
CA THR A 229 -4.02 5.51 25.82
C THR A 229 -5.21 4.98 25.03
N VAL A 230 -6.40 5.27 25.53
CA VAL A 230 -7.64 5.05 24.76
C VAL A 230 -8.14 6.39 24.25
N ARG A 231 -8.49 6.47 22.96
CA ARG A 231 -9.16 7.63 22.35
C ARG A 231 -10.50 7.17 21.78
N GLY A 232 -11.59 7.55 22.44
CA GLY A 232 -12.92 7.03 22.11
C GLY A 232 -13.00 5.53 22.44
N ASN A 233 -13.16 4.69 21.42
CA ASN A 233 -13.16 3.22 21.57
C ASN A 233 -11.88 2.58 20.99
N THR A 234 -10.87 3.38 20.66
CA THR A 234 -9.68 2.93 19.94
C THR A 234 -8.48 2.94 20.88
N LEU A 235 -7.73 1.85 20.86
CA LEU A 235 -6.48 1.76 21.60
C LEU A 235 -5.36 2.37 20.76
N VAL A 236 -4.58 3.25 21.37
CA VAL A 236 -3.41 3.88 20.76
C VAL A 236 -2.20 3.57 21.63
N GLU A 237 -1.24 2.88 21.05
CA GLU A 237 0.04 2.56 21.65
C GLU A 237 1.15 3.32 20.92
N VAL A 238 2.08 3.90 21.68
CA VAL A 238 3.28 4.57 21.17
C VAL A 238 4.49 3.94 21.84
N THR A 239 5.35 3.33 21.04
CA THR A 239 6.53 2.59 21.50
C THR A 239 7.77 3.11 20.80
N GLY A 240 8.86 3.29 21.53
CA GLY A 240 10.14 3.71 20.92
C GLY A 240 11.30 3.76 21.89
N GLU A 241 12.50 3.90 21.33
CA GLU A 241 13.78 4.04 22.06
C GLU A 241 14.01 5.48 22.53
N LEU A 242 12.97 6.07 23.13
CA LEU A 242 12.92 7.49 23.46
C LEU A 242 12.72 7.70 24.95
N ALA A 243 13.14 8.89 25.41
CA ALA A 243 12.78 9.36 26.72
C ALA A 243 11.25 9.41 26.85
N LYS A 244 10.75 9.09 28.04
CA LYS A 244 9.31 9.04 28.33
C LYS A 244 8.58 10.34 27.98
N ASP A 245 9.22 11.48 28.20
CA ASP A 245 8.67 12.80 27.90
C ASP A 245 8.53 13.03 26.38
N ASP A 246 9.47 12.52 25.57
CA ASP A 246 9.41 12.60 24.11
C ASP A 246 8.26 11.75 23.57
N LEU A 247 8.08 10.52 24.08
CA LEU A 247 6.95 9.66 23.70
C LEU A 247 5.61 10.27 24.11
N LEU A 248 5.57 10.92 25.28
CA LEU A 248 4.38 11.58 25.77
C LEU A 248 4.02 12.80 24.93
N ALA A 249 5.01 13.50 24.39
CA ALA A 249 4.79 14.55 23.40
C ALA A 249 4.17 13.98 22.12
N VAL A 250 4.74 12.89 21.56
CA VAL A 250 4.17 12.21 20.38
C VAL A 250 2.73 11.80 20.62
N LEU A 251 2.45 11.12 21.73
CA LEU A 251 1.12 10.62 22.06
C LEU A 251 0.07 11.74 22.20
N ARG A 252 0.48 12.93 22.64
CA ARG A 252 -0.41 14.10 22.76
C ARG A 252 -0.84 14.61 21.40
N ASP A 253 0.07 14.67 20.45
CA ASP A 253 -0.16 15.24 19.12
C ASP A 253 -0.81 14.27 18.14
N VAL A 254 -0.82 12.98 18.47
CA VAL A 254 -1.61 11.99 17.74
C VAL A 254 -3.07 12.45 17.65
N ARG A 255 -3.65 12.43 16.45
CA ARG A 255 -5.03 12.86 16.18
C ARG A 255 -5.71 11.98 15.13
N PRO A 256 -7.06 11.95 15.10
CA PRO A 256 -7.77 11.37 13.98
C PRO A 256 -7.39 12.06 12.67
N MET A 257 -7.12 11.27 11.63
CA MET A 257 -6.86 11.71 10.27
C MET A 257 -7.77 10.98 9.29
N ASN A 258 -8.01 11.57 8.12
CA ASN A 258 -8.66 10.84 7.03
C ASN A 258 -7.62 10.14 6.14
N ALA A 259 -8.08 9.24 5.27
CA ALA A 259 -7.23 8.47 4.36
C ALA A 259 -6.32 9.35 3.48
N TRP A 260 -6.84 10.49 3.03
CA TRP A 260 -6.11 11.41 2.16
C TRP A 260 -5.04 12.19 2.91
N GLU A 261 -5.29 12.57 4.16
CA GLU A 261 -4.31 13.20 5.04
C GLU A 261 -3.13 12.27 5.33
N LEU A 262 -3.40 10.99 5.61
CA LEU A 262 -2.35 9.99 5.81
C LEU A 262 -1.52 9.77 4.54
N ALA A 263 -2.18 9.65 3.39
CA ALA A 263 -1.51 9.51 2.10
C ALA A 263 -0.66 10.74 1.75
N TRP A 264 -1.17 11.94 2.06
CA TRP A 264 -0.44 13.18 1.86
C TRP A 264 0.77 13.30 2.78
N LEU A 265 0.66 12.85 4.04
CA LEU A 265 1.78 12.81 4.97
C LEU A 265 2.90 11.89 4.45
N ALA A 266 2.54 10.68 4.00
CA ALA A 266 3.47 9.74 3.39
C ALA A 266 4.13 10.28 2.11
N LEU A 267 3.38 11.03 1.28
CA LEU A 267 3.91 11.67 0.07
C LEU A 267 4.83 12.85 0.38
N LYS A 268 4.44 13.72 1.32
CA LYS A 268 5.24 14.86 1.76
C LYS A 268 6.61 14.39 2.21
N ASP A 269 6.65 13.30 2.96
CA ASP A 269 7.86 12.77 3.55
C ASP A 269 8.74 11.95 2.59
N SER A 270 8.18 11.36 1.52
CA SER A 270 8.96 10.76 0.43
C SER A 270 9.64 11.81 -0.47
N SER A 271 9.05 12.99 -0.63
CA SER A 271 9.63 14.06 -1.45
C SER A 271 10.97 14.61 -0.90
N TYR A 272 11.19 14.52 0.41
CA TYR A 272 12.45 14.92 1.05
C TYR A 272 13.59 13.93 0.77
N ASP A 273 13.30 12.64 0.58
CA ASP A 273 14.30 11.64 0.18
C ASP A 273 14.75 11.83 -1.27
N LEU A 274 13.80 12.15 -2.16
CA LEU A 274 14.07 12.42 -3.58
C LEU A 274 14.88 13.71 -3.79
N GLY A 275 14.70 14.73 -2.93
CA GLY A 275 15.48 15.97 -2.96
C GLY A 275 16.97 15.77 -2.66
N MET A 276 17.35 14.71 -1.93
CA MET A 276 18.75 14.35 -1.70
C MET A 276 19.38 13.55 -2.85
N ILE A 277 18.58 12.82 -3.63
CA ILE A 277 19.08 11.99 -4.74
C ILE A 277 19.39 12.83 -6.00
N VAL A 278 18.73 13.98 -6.19
CA VAL A 278 18.92 14.85 -7.38
C VAL A 278 20.06 15.88 -7.19
N ALA A 279 20.65 15.96 -5.99
CA ALA A 279 21.74 16.90 -5.68
C ALA A 279 23.15 16.28 -5.70
N GLY A 280 23.31 15.04 -6.18
CA GLY A 280 24.59 14.31 -6.27
C GLY A 280 25.16 14.24 -7.67
#